data_AF-A0A6L7QKC5-F1
#
_entry.id   AF-A0A6L7QKC5-F1
#
_cell.length_a   1.000
_cell.length_b   1.000
_cell.length_c   1.000
_cell.angle_alpha   90.00
_cell.angle_beta   90.00
_cell.angle_gamma   90.00
#
_symmetry.space_group_name_H-M   'P 1'
#
loop_
_entity.id
_entity.type
_entity.pdbx_description
1 polymer ?
#
loop_
_entity_poly.entity_id
_entity_poly.type
_entity_poly.pdbx_seq_one_letter_code
_entity_poly.pdbx_strand_id
1 'polypeptide(L)' 'GAQAIATALAAAHSGDVVVIAGKGHEQEQELADRVVAFDDREVARRVLRSMHSGEGQPLCAP' A
#
# COMPACT_ATOMS: atom_id res chain seq x y z
N GLY A 1 -5.83 4.73 1.59
CA GLY A 1 -4.51 4.40 1.02
C GLY A 1 -4.35 2.92 0.75
N ALA A 2 -4.24 2.09 1.79
CA ALA A 2 -3.71 0.73 1.67
C ALA A 2 -4.37 -0.17 0.62
N GLN A 3 -5.71 -0.24 0.59
CA GLN A 3 -6.41 -1.09 -0.37
C GLN A 3 -6.13 -0.67 -1.83
N ALA A 4 -6.05 0.63 -2.11
CA ALA A 4 -5.78 1.13 -3.45
C ALA A 4 -4.37 0.73 -3.92
N ILE A 5 -3.37 0.81 -3.04
CA ILE A 5 -2.00 0.34 -3.32
C ILE A 5 -2.01 -1.15 -3.62
N ALA A 6 -2.66 -1.97 -2.77
CA ALA A 6 -2.73 -3.41 -2.96
C ALA A 6 -3.41 -3.78 -4.30
N THR A 7 -4.52 -3.12 -4.62
CA THR A 7 -5.24 -3.33 -5.89
C THR A 7 -4.41 -2.92 -7.09
N ALA A 8 -3.74 -1.76 -7.04
CA ALA A 8 -2.90 -1.30 -8.15
C ALA A 8 -1.71 -2.25 -8.40
N LEU A 9 -1.03 -2.69 -7.33
CA LEU A 9 0.08 -3.64 -7.43
C LEU A 9 -0.38 -5.03 -7.92
N ALA A 10 -1.54 -5.51 -7.48
CA ALA A 10 -2.07 -6.79 -7.91
C ALA A 10 -2.51 -6.79 -9.39
N ALA A 11 -2.87 -5.62 -9.93
CA ALA A 11 -3.24 -5.46 -11.33
C ALA A 11 -2.04 -5.22 -12.27
N ALA A 12 -0.86 -4.93 -11.72
CA ALA A 12 0.35 -4.67 -12.50
C ALA A 12 1.00 -5.97 -13.00
N HIS A 13 1.51 -5.95 -14.23
CA HIS A 13 2.22 -7.05 -14.84
C HIS A 13 3.74 -6.81 -14.87
N SER A 14 4.51 -7.84 -15.23
CA SER A 14 5.95 -7.72 -15.43
C SER A 14 6.27 -6.62 -16.45
N GLY A 15 7.04 -5.62 -16.03
CA GLY A 15 7.42 -4.47 -16.85
C GLY A 15 6.56 -3.22 -16.62
N ASP A 16 5.43 -3.34 -15.91
CA ASP A 16 4.63 -2.18 -15.54
C ASP A 16 5.29 -1.38 -14.41
N VAL A 17 5.00 -0.07 -14.39
CA VAL A 17 5.41 0.84 -13.31
C VAL A 17 4.18 1.43 -12.65
N VAL A 18 4.05 1.22 -11.35
CA VAL A 18 3.01 1.84 -10.52
C VAL A 18 3.60 3.03 -9.79
N VAL A 19 3.02 4.23 -10.00
CA VAL A 19 3.40 5.45 -9.29
C VAL A 19 2.35 5.77 -8.23
N ILE A 20 2.77 5.80 -6.97
CA ILE A 20 1.95 6.29 -5.86
C ILE A 20 2.26 7.77 -5.68
N ALA A 21 1.33 8.63 -6.09
CA ALA A 21 1.44 10.09 -5.99
C ALA A 21 0.52 10.64 -4.89
N GLY A 22 0.93 11.70 -4.19
CA GLY A 22 0.19 12.26 -3.06
C GLY A 22 1.11 12.84 -1.97
N LYS A 23 0.75 12.61 -0.69
CA LYS A 23 1.34 13.15 0.56
C LYS A 23 2.89 13.20 0.68
N GLY A 24 3.63 12.51 -0.19
CA GLY A 24 5.09 12.59 -0.21
C GLY A 24 5.73 11.82 0.94
N HIS A 25 6.42 12.51 1.84
CA HIS A 25 7.21 11.91 2.91
C HIS A 25 6.44 11.81 4.24
N GLU A 26 5.16 12.22 4.24
CA GLU A 26 4.31 12.16 5.43
C GLU A 26 4.07 10.71 5.85
N GLN A 27 4.05 10.50 7.17
CA GLN A 27 3.87 9.18 7.80
C GLN A 27 2.54 9.10 8.55
N GLU A 28 1.63 10.02 8.23
CA GLU A 28 0.33 10.17 8.86
C GLU A 28 -0.73 10.35 7.78
N GLN A 29 -1.92 9.82 8.01
CA GLN A 29 -3.10 10.06 7.18
C GLN A 29 -4.14 10.80 8.01
N GLU A 30 -4.54 11.96 7.51
CA GLU A 30 -5.65 12.73 8.07
C GLU A 30 -6.97 12.12 7.57
N LEU A 31 -7.82 11.74 8.52
CA LEU A 31 -9.21 11.36 8.31
C LEU A 31 -10.09 12.49 8.86
N ALA A 32 -11.38 12.50 8.52
CA ALA A 32 -12.29 13.57 8.91
C ALA A 32 -12.35 13.82 10.43
N ASP A 33 -12.11 12.79 11.24
CA ASP A 33 -12.25 12.80 12.70
C ASP A 33 -10.93 12.59 13.45
N ARG A 34 -9.86 12.16 12.78
CA ARG A 34 -8.60 11.76 13.44
C ARG A 34 -7.42 11.69 12.48
N VAL A 35 -6.22 11.74 13.05
CA VAL A 35 -4.97 11.46 12.35
C VAL A 35 -4.48 10.07 12.74
N VAL A 36 -4.09 9.25 11.78
CA VAL A 36 -3.58 7.89 12.01
C VAL A 36 -2.19 7.71 11.38
N ALA A 37 -1.35 6.88 12.00
CA ALA A 37 -0.05 6.53 11.41
C ALA A 37 -0.25 5.75 10.10
N PHE A 38 0.32 6.26 9.00
CA PHE A 38 0.18 5.68 7.68
C PHE A 38 1.33 6.14 6.76
N ASP A 39 2.13 5.19 6.26
CA ASP A 39 3.21 5.44 5.29
C ASP A 39 2.99 4.55 4.06
N ASP A 40 2.72 5.18 2.91
CA ASP A 40 2.49 4.49 1.63
C ASP A 40 3.65 3.56 1.24
N ARG A 41 4.90 3.93 1.57
CA ARG A 41 6.11 3.17 1.22
C ARG A 41 6.17 1.87 2.01
N GLU A 42 5.83 1.91 3.29
CA GLU A 42 5.78 0.71 4.13
C GLU A 42 4.68 -0.25 3.68
N VAL A 43 3.52 0.29 3.32
CA VAL A 43 2.43 -0.50 2.76
C VAL A 43 2.85 -1.17 1.43
N ALA A 44 3.42 -0.40 0.50
CA ALA A 44 3.87 -0.94 -0.78
C ALA A 44 4.94 -2.02 -0.61
N ARG A 45 5.93 -1.82 0.26
CA ARG A 45 6.96 -2.83 0.57
C ARG A 45 6.36 -4.11 1.13
N ARG A 46 5.37 -4.01 2.02
CA ARG A 46 4.70 -5.18 2.61
C ARG A 46 3.97 -5.99 1.54
N VAL A 47 3.18 -5.31 0.69
CA VAL A 47 2.42 -5.96 -0.39
C VAL A 47 3.37 -6.62 -1.38
N LEU A 48 4.42 -5.92 -1.81
CA LEU A 48 5.42 -6.50 -2.70
C LEU A 48 6.07 -7.74 -2.06
N ARG A 49 6.49 -7.69 -0.79
CA ARG A 49 7.05 -8.88 -0.13
C ARG A 49 6.08 -10.08 -0.12
N SER A 50 4.80 -9.86 0.16
CA SER A 50 3.78 -10.93 0.12
C SER A 50 3.46 -11.45 -1.28
N MET A 51 3.89 -10.76 -2.35
CA MET A 51 3.79 -11.26 -3.73
C MET A 51 5.01 -12.09 -4.13
N HIS A 52 6.19 -11.80 -3.55
CA HIS A 52 7.42 -12.53 -3.85
C HIS A 52 7.58 -13.80 -3.00
N SER A 53 7.07 -13.79 -1.78
CA SER A 53 6.83 -14.99 -0.98
C SER A 53 5.44 -15.48 -1.38
N GLY A 54 5.24 -16.73 -1.82
CA GLY A 54 3.94 -17.24 -2.30
C GLY A 54 2.81 -17.34 -1.25
N GLU A 55 2.73 -16.41 -0.30
CA GLU A 55 1.74 -16.34 0.77
C GLU A 55 0.96 -15.02 0.67
N GLY A 56 -0.14 -15.06 -0.08
CA GLY A 56 -1.16 -14.02 -0.07
C GLY A 56 -1.89 -14.01 1.28
N GLN A 57 -1.35 -13.31 2.27
CA GLN A 57 -2.06 -13.03 3.51
C GLN A 57 -2.86 -11.72 3.40
N PRO A 58 -4.12 -11.68 3.85
CA PRO A 58 -4.97 -10.50 3.68
C PRO A 58 -4.47 -9.34 4.53
N LEU A 59 -4.38 -8.15 3.91
CA LEU A 59 -3.90 -6.90 4.50
C LEU A 59 -4.92 -6.30 5.50
N CYS A 60 -6.07 -6.94 5.71
CA CYS A 60 -7.15 -6.43 6.54
C CYS A 60 -7.82 -7.58 7.31
N ALA A 61 -7.48 -7.71 8.59
CA ALA A 61 -8.38 -8.25 9.62
C ALA A 61 -8.70 -7.07 10.56
N PRO A 62 -9.92 -7.01 11.14
CA PRO A 62 -10.41 -5.86 11.89
C PRO A 62 -9.55 -5.49 13.10
#